data_AF-A0A401UJM8-F1
#
_entry.id   AF-A0A401UJM8-F1
#
_cell.length_a   1.000
_cell.length_b   1.000
_cell.length_c   1.000
_cell.angle_alpha   90.00
_cell.angle_beta   90.00
_cell.angle_gamma   90.00
#
_symmetry.space_group_name_H-M   'P 1'
#
loop_
_entity.id
_entity.type
_entity.pdbx_description
1 polymer ?
#
loop_
_entity_poly.entity_id
_entity_poly.type
_entity_poly.pdbx_seq_one_letter_code
_entity_poly.pdbx_strand_id
1 'polypeptide(L)'
;MQIEKMEMPEDIIKKTVDAIDTVEDTTLKADLMAAMSILASYKFSEHLVKKYVRRETLMGSPLYNEWMEEERKEATTATSQKFIIESLAERFDIVPKKTRKNIEEIKDIVILTELFRKSIRVATIEDFQTILDKAIKNK
;
A
#
# COMPACT_ATOMS: atom_id res chain seq x y z
N MET A 1 7.60 -30.08 -34.38
CA MET A 1 7.39 -29.50 -33.03
C MET A 1 8.48 -28.47 -32.82
N GLN A 2 8.20 -27.19 -33.04
CA GLN A 2 9.17 -26.13 -32.80
C GLN A 2 9.30 -25.98 -31.29
N ILE A 3 10.51 -26.21 -30.77
CA ILE A 3 10.86 -25.86 -29.40
C ILE A 3 10.88 -24.33 -29.40
N GLU A 4 9.89 -23.68 -28.78
CA GLU A 4 9.97 -22.24 -28.51
C GLU A 4 11.29 -22.00 -27.77
N LYS A 5 12.18 -21.20 -28.37
CA LYS A 5 13.39 -20.74 -27.71
C LYS A 5 12.93 -19.99 -26.46
N MET A 6 13.13 -20.59 -25.29
CA MET A 6 12.80 -19.95 -24.03
C MET A 6 13.71 -18.72 -23.91
N GLU A 7 13.16 -17.54 -24.14
CA GLU A 7 13.90 -16.30 -23.98
C GLU A 7 14.32 -16.18 -22.51
N MET A 8 15.58 -15.82 -22.28
CA MET A 8 16.06 -15.64 -20.92
C MET A 8 15.32 -14.45 -20.28
N PRO A 9 14.90 -14.55 -19.01
CA PRO A 9 14.24 -13.45 -18.28
C PRO A 9 14.93 -12.09 -18.42
N GLU A 10 16.27 -12.10 -18.43
CA GLU A 10 17.10 -10.92 -18.59
C GLU A 10 16.96 -10.30 -19.99
N ASP A 11 16.90 -11.13 -21.04
CA ASP A 11 16.71 -10.66 -22.42
C ASP A 11 15.32 -10.04 -22.61
N ILE A 12 14.28 -10.64 -22.00
CA ILE A 12 12.91 -10.14 -22.08
C ILE A 12 12.82 -8.75 -21.43
N ILE A 13 13.32 -8.59 -20.21
CA ILE A 13 13.29 -7.31 -19.51
C ILE A 13 14.10 -6.26 -20.26
N LYS A 14 15.32 -6.60 -20.68
CA LYS A 14 16.18 -5.69 -21.41
C LYS A 14 15.52 -5.20 -22.70
N LYS A 15 15.01 -6.10 -23.55
CA LYS A 15 14.32 -5.73 -24.79
C LYS A 15 13.11 -4.83 -24.54
N THR A 16 12.40 -5.06 -23.44
CA THR A 16 11.22 -4.28 -23.09
C THR A 16 11.62 -2.87 -22.64
N VAL A 17 12.66 -2.74 -21.81
CA VAL A 17 13.23 -1.43 -21.42
C VAL A 17 13.75 -0.70 -22.65
N ASP A 18 14.53 -1.37 -23.49
CA ASP A 18 15.08 -0.77 -24.71
C ASP A 18 13.95 -0.26 -25.63
N ALA A 19 12.84 -0.99 -25.74
CA ALA A 19 11.67 -0.55 -26.49
C ALA A 19 10.99 0.68 -25.87
N ILE A 20 10.81 0.71 -24.54
CA ILE A 20 10.22 1.85 -23.82
C ILE A 20 11.13 3.09 -23.93
N ASP A 21 12.45 2.91 -23.92
CA ASP A 21 13.41 4.00 -24.01
C ASP A 21 13.36 4.75 -25.35
N THR A 22 12.82 4.14 -26.40
CA THR A 22 12.59 4.81 -27.70
C THR A 22 11.44 5.82 -27.69
N VAL A 23 10.58 5.82 -26.67
CA VAL A 23 9.45 6.75 -26.57
C VAL A 23 9.95 8.17 -26.31
N GLU A 24 9.51 9.16 -27.10
CA GLU A 24 9.97 10.55 -26.93
C GLU A 24 9.29 11.26 -25.75
N ASP A 25 7.99 11.01 -25.55
CA ASP A 25 7.23 11.56 -24.43
C ASP A 25 7.74 10.98 -23.11
N THR A 26 8.35 11.84 -22.29
CA THR A 26 8.97 11.46 -21.02
C THR A 26 7.96 10.98 -19.98
N THR A 27 6.74 11.51 -20.01
CA THR A 27 5.66 11.14 -19.09
C THR A 27 5.15 9.75 -19.45
N LEU A 28 4.83 9.55 -20.73
CA LEU A 28 4.40 8.24 -21.24
C LEU A 28 5.48 7.17 -21.04
N LYS A 29 6.75 7.51 -21.27
CA LYS A 29 7.89 6.61 -21.00
C LYS A 29 7.91 6.17 -19.54
N ALA A 30 7.76 7.11 -18.61
CA ALA A 30 7.76 6.81 -17.19
C ALA A 30 6.55 5.93 -16.80
N ASP A 31 5.36 6.21 -17.33
CA ASP A 31 4.15 5.41 -17.09
C ASP A 31 4.30 3.97 -17.62
N LEU A 32 4.85 3.82 -18.83
CA LEU A 32 5.15 2.50 -19.41
C LEU A 32 6.17 1.73 -18.58
N MET A 33 7.21 2.42 -18.09
CA MET A 33 8.22 1.82 -17.22
C MET A 33 7.61 1.37 -15.88
N ALA A 34 6.70 2.17 -15.31
CA ALA A 34 5.99 1.84 -14.08
C ALA A 34 5.10 0.60 -14.27
N ALA A 35 4.23 0.61 -15.28
CA ALA A 35 3.35 -0.51 -15.59
C ALA A 35 4.12 -1.81 -15.88
N MET A 36 5.20 -1.71 -16.67
CA MET A 36 6.06 -2.86 -16.96
C MET A 36 6.71 -3.41 -15.69
N SER A 37 7.24 -2.55 -14.81
CA SER A 37 7.90 -2.99 -13.58
C SER A 37 6.96 -3.76 -12.65
N ILE A 38 5.70 -3.31 -12.56
CA ILE A 38 4.65 -3.99 -11.77
C ILE A 38 4.36 -5.35 -12.37
N LEU A 39 4.09 -5.43 -13.69
CA LEU A 39 3.83 -6.70 -14.36
C LEU A 39 5.01 -7.67 -14.27
N ALA A 40 6.23 -7.16 -14.43
CA ALA A 40 7.46 -7.92 -14.31
C ALA A 40 7.65 -8.50 -12.91
N SER A 41 7.26 -7.77 -11.85
CA SER A 41 7.39 -8.22 -10.46
C SER A 41 6.58 -9.47 -10.13
N TYR A 42 5.50 -9.75 -10.87
CA TYR A 42 4.71 -10.98 -10.71
C TYR A 42 5.41 -12.23 -11.25
N LYS A 43 6.35 -12.07 -12.20
CA LYS A 43 7.00 -13.18 -12.90
C LYS A 43 8.48 -13.31 -12.60
N PHE A 44 9.16 -12.20 -12.33
CA PHE A 44 10.60 -12.12 -12.21
C PHE A 44 11.01 -11.65 -10.81
N SER A 45 12.22 -12.03 -10.39
CA SER A 45 12.74 -11.62 -9.09
C SER A 45 12.87 -10.10 -8.99
N GLU A 46 12.61 -9.55 -7.81
CA GLU A 46 12.79 -8.13 -7.49
C GLU A 46 14.18 -7.61 -7.88
N HIS A 47 15.23 -8.39 -7.60
CA HIS A 47 16.61 -8.04 -7.97
C HIS A 47 16.77 -7.83 -9.48
N LEU A 48 16.20 -8.72 -10.28
CA LEU A 48 16.27 -8.64 -11.73
C LEU A 48 15.52 -7.41 -12.26
N VAL A 49 14.30 -7.14 -11.76
CA VAL A 49 13.53 -5.96 -12.18
C VAL A 49 14.27 -4.68 -11.81
N LYS A 50 14.78 -4.58 -10.57
CA LYS A 50 15.53 -3.42 -10.06
C LYS A 50 16.89 -3.20 -10.73
N LYS A 51 17.47 -4.23 -11.34
CA LYS A 51 18.70 -4.10 -12.15
C LYS A 51 18.47 -3.18 -13.36
N TYR A 52 17.27 -3.20 -13.92
CA TYR A 52 16.92 -2.48 -15.15
C TYR A 52 16.03 -1.26 -14.91
N VAL A 53 15.09 -1.35 -13.97
CA VAL A 53 14.18 -0.24 -13.63
C VAL A 53 14.65 0.40 -12.34
N ARG A 54 15.15 1.64 -12.46
CA ARG A 54 15.53 2.46 -11.31
C ARG A 54 14.39 3.35 -10.87
N ARG A 55 14.35 3.68 -9.57
CA ARG A 55 13.29 4.52 -8.99
C ARG A 55 13.21 5.88 -9.68
N GLU A 56 14.36 6.47 -10.02
CA GLU A 56 14.47 7.77 -10.67
C GLU A 56 13.75 7.78 -12.03
N THR A 57 13.77 6.66 -12.75
CA THR A 57 13.07 6.48 -14.04
C THR A 57 11.54 6.48 -13.87
N LEU A 58 11.05 6.09 -12.68
CA LEU A 58 9.63 6.01 -12.37
C LEU A 58 9.07 7.32 -11.78
N MET A 59 9.92 8.15 -11.17
CA MET A 59 9.46 9.37 -10.49
C MET A 59 8.77 10.38 -11.41
N GLY A 60 9.04 10.32 -12.72
CA GLY A 60 8.37 11.15 -13.73
C GLY A 60 6.94 10.69 -14.06
N SER A 61 6.51 9.51 -13.60
CA SER A 61 5.19 8.95 -13.87
C SER A 61 4.16 9.49 -12.89
N PRO A 62 3.13 10.23 -13.35
CA PRO A 62 2.01 10.62 -12.51
C PRO A 62 1.29 9.41 -11.91
N LEU A 63 1.14 8.33 -12.71
CA LEU A 63 0.48 7.10 -12.30
C LEU A 63 1.24 6.40 -11.15
N TYR A 64 2.57 6.27 -11.27
CA TYR A 64 3.39 5.73 -10.20
C TYR A 64 3.28 6.56 -8.92
N ASN A 65 3.30 7.89 -9.04
CA ASN A 65 3.19 8.77 -7.88
C ASN A 65 1.82 8.67 -7.19
N GLU A 66 0.74 8.55 -7.96
CA GLU A 66 -0.61 8.30 -7.45
C GLU A 66 -0.68 6.99 -6.67
N TRP A 67 -0.24 5.88 -7.26
CA TRP A 67 -0.22 4.58 -6.57
C TRP A 67 0.64 4.60 -5.31
N MET A 68 1.83 5.22 -5.36
CA MET A 68 2.68 5.33 -4.18
C MET A 68 2.03 6.15 -3.06
N GLU A 69 1.25 7.18 -3.40
CA GLU A 69 0.53 7.98 -2.41
C GLU A 69 -0.65 7.21 -1.80
N GLU A 70 -1.38 6.45 -2.61
CA GLU A 70 -2.44 5.54 -2.14
C GLU A 70 -1.87 4.49 -1.18
N GLU A 71 -0.80 3.79 -1.58
CA GLU A 71 -0.11 2.80 -0.75
C GLU A 71 0.39 3.40 0.58
N ARG A 72 0.93 4.62 0.54
CA ARG A 72 1.34 5.33 1.77
C ARG A 72 0.18 5.65 2.68
N LYS A 73 -0.95 6.10 2.12
CA LYS A 73 -2.17 6.37 2.90
C LYS A 73 -2.73 5.09 3.50
N GLU A 74 -2.75 4.00 2.75
CA GLU A 74 -3.19 2.70 3.26
C GLU A 74 -2.27 2.17 4.36
N ALA A 75 -0.95 2.26 4.19
CA ALA A 75 0.02 1.86 5.21
C ALA A 75 -0.12 2.71 6.49
N THR A 76 -0.34 4.01 6.35
CA THR A 76 -0.55 4.93 7.48
C THR A 76 -1.85 4.60 8.22
N THR A 77 -2.91 4.28 7.47
CA THR A 77 -4.21 3.84 7.98
C THR A 77 -4.06 2.54 8.77
N ALA A 78 -3.46 1.52 8.17
CA ALA A 78 -3.23 0.20 8.80
C ALA A 78 -2.37 0.32 10.06
N THR A 79 -1.34 1.17 10.03
CA THR A 79 -0.49 1.44 11.20
C THR A 79 -1.29 2.09 12.33
N SER A 80 -2.13 3.08 12.02
CA SER A 80 -2.97 3.75 13.01
C SER A 80 -4.00 2.80 13.62
N GLN A 81 -4.65 1.96 12.80
CA GLN A 81 -5.57 0.92 13.25
C GLN A 81 -4.88 -0.05 14.21
N LYS A 82 -3.69 -0.53 13.84
CA LYS A 82 -2.87 -1.42 14.67
C LYS A 82 -2.55 -0.78 16.02
N PHE A 83 -2.11 0.48 16.05
CA PHE A 83 -1.78 1.17 17.30
C PHE A 83 -2.99 1.37 18.22
N ILE A 84 -4.19 1.61 17.67
CA ILE A 84 -5.41 1.65 18.47
C ILE A 84 -5.66 0.29 19.12
N ILE A 85 -5.58 -0.79 18.33
CA ILE A 85 -5.83 -2.16 18.82
C ILE A 85 -4.80 -2.54 19.89
N GLU A 86 -3.52 -2.27 19.66
CA GLU A 86 -2.44 -2.55 20.62
C GLU A 86 -2.61 -1.74 21.90
N SER A 87 -2.93 -0.44 21.79
CA SER A 87 -3.21 0.42 22.95
C SER A 87 -4.38 -0.11 23.80
N LEU A 88 -5.45 -0.57 23.16
CA LEU A 88 -6.58 -1.17 23.87
C LEU A 88 -6.23 -2.52 24.49
N ALA A 89 -5.44 -3.36 23.79
CA ALA A 89 -5.00 -4.64 24.30
C ALA A 89 -4.10 -4.49 25.53
N GLU A 90 -3.17 -3.52 25.52
CA GLU A 90 -2.30 -3.23 26.66
C GLU A 90 -3.09 -2.81 27.90
N ARG A 91 -4.20 -2.09 27.71
CA ARG A 91 -4.99 -1.53 28.82
C ARG A 91 -6.07 -2.49 29.34
N PHE A 92 -6.62 -3.34 28.48
CA PHE A 92 -7.80 -4.15 28.78
C PHE A 92 -7.61 -5.65 28.53
N ASP A 93 -6.38 -6.09 28.21
CA ASP A 93 -5.95 -7.45 27.89
C ASP A 93 -6.56 -8.00 26.59
N ILE A 94 -7.90 -8.08 26.51
CA ILE A 94 -8.62 -8.63 25.36
C ILE A 94 -9.46 -7.54 24.68
N VAL A 95 -9.15 -7.27 23.42
CA VAL A 95 -9.97 -6.41 22.55
C VAL A 95 -11.07 -7.26 21.89
N PRO A 96 -12.36 -6.96 22.11
CA PRO A 96 -13.46 -7.70 21.50
C PRO A 96 -13.37 -7.72 19.97
N LYS A 97 -13.67 -8.88 19.35
CA LYS A 97 -13.60 -9.07 17.89
C LYS A 97 -14.40 -8.03 17.11
N LYS A 98 -15.58 -7.64 17.61
CA LYS A 98 -16.40 -6.58 17.03
C LYS A 98 -15.65 -5.24 16.99
N THR A 99 -15.03 -4.85 18.10
CA THR A 99 -14.24 -3.61 18.20
C THR A 99 -13.09 -3.61 17.20
N ARG A 100 -12.35 -4.71 17.11
CA ARG A 100 -11.22 -4.86 16.17
C ARG A 100 -11.68 -4.67 14.73
N LYS A 101 -12.70 -5.42 14.31
CA LYS A 101 -13.26 -5.34 12.96
C LYS A 101 -13.73 -3.91 12.63
N ASN A 102 -14.44 -3.28 13.58
CA ASN A 102 -14.93 -1.91 13.42
C ASN A 102 -13.78 -0.89 13.24
N ILE A 103 -12.65 -1.06 13.94
CA ILE A 103 -11.46 -0.21 13.75
C ILE A 103 -10.85 -0.44 12.36
N GLU A 104 -10.71 -1.69 11.94
CA GLU A 104 -10.11 -2.10 10.65
C GLU A 104 -10.92 -1.58 9.43
N GLU A 105 -12.22 -1.34 9.58
CA GLU A 105 -13.08 -0.78 8.53
C GLU A 105 -13.00 0.75 8.39
N ILE A 106 -12.33 1.45 9.32
CA ILE A 106 -12.17 2.91 9.25
C ILE A 106 -10.99 3.27 8.36
N LYS A 107 -11.26 3.99 7.27
CA LYS A 107 -10.25 4.47 6.31
C LYS A 107 -9.89 5.95 6.48
N ASP A 108 -10.66 6.68 7.29
CA ASP A 108 -10.40 8.08 7.57
C ASP A 108 -9.33 8.23 8.66
N ILE A 109 -8.18 8.78 8.28
CA ILE A 109 -7.03 8.97 9.16
C ILE A 109 -7.30 9.97 10.30
N VAL A 110 -8.17 10.96 10.09
CA VAL A 110 -8.55 11.94 11.12
C VAL A 110 -9.36 11.25 12.21
N ILE A 111 -10.32 10.41 11.80
CA ILE A 111 -11.10 9.60 12.73
C ILE A 111 -10.19 8.64 13.49
N LEU A 112 -9.27 7.93 12.81
CA LEU A 112 -8.32 7.03 13.46
C LEU A 112 -7.42 7.76 14.46
N THR A 113 -6.93 8.95 14.13
CA THR A 113 -6.08 9.76 15.02
C THR A 113 -6.84 10.16 16.29
N GLU A 114 -8.10 10.59 16.15
CA GLU A 114 -8.96 10.90 17.29
C GLU A 114 -9.24 9.65 18.14
N LEU A 115 -9.58 8.52 17.50
CA LEU A 115 -9.80 7.25 18.19
C LEU A 115 -8.56 6.78 18.94
N PHE A 116 -7.36 6.94 18.38
CA PHE A 116 -6.11 6.62 19.06
C PHE A 116 -5.96 7.45 20.34
N ARG A 117 -6.19 8.77 20.28
CA ARG A 117 -6.16 9.63 21.48
C ARG A 117 -7.21 9.25 22.53
N LYS A 118 -8.36 8.73 22.11
CA LYS A 118 -9.40 8.23 23.03
C LYS A 118 -9.02 6.88 23.64
N SER A 119 -8.38 6.00 22.86
CA SER A 119 -7.97 4.65 23.30
C SER A 119 -7.07 4.67 24.53
N ILE A 120 -6.28 5.72 24.70
CA ILE A 120 -5.38 5.91 25.85
C ILE A 120 -6.06 6.56 27.07
N ARG A 121 -7.28 7.13 26.94
CA ARG A 121 -7.96 7.90 28.00
C ARG A 121 -9.22 7.24 28.56
N VAL A 122 -9.88 6.39 27.77
CA VAL A 122 -11.13 5.71 28.15
C VAL A 122 -10.94 4.85 29.39
N ALA A 123 -11.92 4.78 30.30
CA ALA A 123 -11.79 4.01 31.52
C ALA A 123 -12.03 2.51 31.28
N THR A 124 -12.90 2.18 30.32
CA THR A 124 -13.30 0.82 29.99
C THR A 124 -13.30 0.57 28.48
N ILE A 125 -13.36 -0.69 28.07
CA ILE A 125 -13.47 -1.08 26.66
C ILE A 125 -14.87 -0.77 26.11
N GLU A 126 -15.90 -0.82 26.96
CA GLU A 126 -17.28 -0.46 26.63
C GLU A 126 -17.43 1.03 26.32
N ASP A 127 -16.71 1.89 27.07
CA ASP A 127 -16.64 3.33 26.77
C ASP A 127 -16.04 3.57 25.39
N PHE A 128 -14.97 2.84 25.06
CA PHE A 128 -14.35 2.93 23.75
C PHE A 128 -15.31 2.48 22.65
N GLN A 129 -16.01 1.36 22.83
CA GLN A 129 -17.01 0.87 21.89
C GLN A 129 -18.10 1.91 21.62
N THR A 130 -18.56 2.61 22.66
CA THR A 130 -19.55 3.69 22.50
C THR A 130 -19.02 4.84 21.65
N ILE A 131 -17.75 5.21 21.81
CA ILE A 131 -17.09 6.25 20.99
C ILE A 131 -16.93 5.75 19.54
N LEU A 132 -16.49 4.51 19.36
CA LEU A 132 -16.30 3.89 18.06
C LEU A 132 -17.61 3.80 17.28
N ASP A 133 -18.69 3.36 17.91
CA ASP A 133 -20.01 3.28 17.29
C ASP A 133 -20.54 4.67 16.87
N LYS A 134 -20.21 5.73 17.62
CA LYS A 134 -20.53 7.12 17.22
C LYS A 134 -19.69 7.58 16.02
N ALA A 135 -18.41 7.25 16.01
CA ALA A 135 -17.50 7.60 14.91
C ALA A 135 -17.92 6.92 13.59
N ILE A 136 -18.41 5.68 13.66
CA ILE A 136 -18.88 4.94 12.47
C ILE A 136 -20.22 5.45 11.96
N LYS A 137 -21.14 5.85 12.86
CA LYS A 137 -22.46 6.40 12.47
C LYS A 137 -22.39 7.79 11.83
N ASN A 138 -21.32 8.53 12.07
CA ASN A 138 -21.09 9.87 11.53
C ASN A 138 -20.17 9.88 10.28
N LYS A 139 -19.90 8.69 9.74
CA LYS A 139 -19.13 8.48 8.51
C LYS A 139 -20.05 8.60 7.30
#